data_AF-A0A2H6F406-F1
#
_entry.id   AF-A0A2H6F406-F1
#
_cell.length_a   1.000
_cell.length_b   1.000
_cell.length_c   1.000
_cell.angle_alpha   90.00
_cell.angle_beta   90.00
_cell.angle_gamma   90.00
#
_symmetry.space_group_name_H-M   'P 1'
#
loop_
_entity.id
_entity.type
_entity.pdbx_description
1 polymer ?
#
loop_
_entity_poly.entity_id
_entity_poly.type
_entity_poly.pdbx_seq_one_letter_code
_entity_poly.pdbx_strand_id
1 'polypeptide(L)'
;MVYEVNNLLTLNPTLMKANDLLLEKRELKSIFEECGINPAPPIREQKPNPLSDRKALDDIVFDILGLTQKEQDEVYRSVCELVKNRLENARSVK
;
A
#
# COMPACT_ATOMS: atom_id res chain seq x y z
N MET A 1 -13.26 -24.83 -12.50
CA MET A 1 -12.37 -23.65 -12.57
C MET A 1 -12.77 -22.93 -13.86
N VAL A 2 -13.60 -21.89 -13.90
CA VAL A 2 -13.44 -20.55 -13.30
C VAL A 2 -14.82 -19.85 -13.39
N TYR A 3 -15.79 -20.21 -12.54
CA TYR A 3 -17.14 -19.57 -12.56
C TYR A 3 -17.20 -18.36 -11.61
N GLU A 4 -16.35 -18.38 -10.57
CA GLU A 4 -16.35 -17.37 -9.50
C GLU A 4 -15.95 -15.98 -10.00
N VAL A 5 -15.23 -15.90 -11.12
CA VAL A 5 -14.72 -14.64 -11.68
C VAL A 5 -15.80 -13.87 -12.44
N ASN A 6 -16.89 -14.52 -12.88
CA ASN A 6 -17.91 -13.86 -13.69
C ASN A 6 -18.73 -12.81 -12.90
N ASN A 7 -18.75 -12.93 -11.57
CA ASN A 7 -19.42 -11.98 -10.68
C ASN A 7 -18.46 -10.97 -10.06
N LEU A 8 -17.19 -10.94 -10.47
CA LEU A 8 -16.26 -9.93 -9.99
C LEU A 8 -16.65 -8.58 -10.61
N LEU A 9 -17.00 -7.62 -9.77
CA LEU A 9 -17.24 -6.24 -10.21
C LEU A 9 -15.92 -5.70 -10.78
N THR A 10 -15.83 -5.67 -12.11
CA THR A 10 -14.71 -5.07 -12.83
C THR A 10 -15.10 -3.68 -13.29
N LEU A 11 -14.11 -2.78 -13.34
CA LEU A 11 -14.32 -1.45 -13.89
C LEU A 11 -14.62 -1.57 -15.38
N ASN A 12 -15.71 -0.96 -15.83
CA ASN A 12 -16.09 -0.97 -17.23
C ASN A 12 -15.09 -0.09 -18.04
N PRO A 13 -14.28 -0.67 -18.95
CA PRO A 13 -13.25 0.07 -19.68
C PRO A 13 -13.84 1.18 -20.56
N THR A 14 -15.06 1.00 -21.05
CA THR A 14 -15.74 1.97 -21.92
C THR A 14 -16.22 3.20 -21.17
N LEU A 15 -16.37 3.12 -19.84
CA LEU A 15 -16.69 4.25 -18.97
C LEU A 15 -15.45 5.02 -18.51
N MET A 16 -14.26 4.47 -18.72
CA MET A 16 -13.00 5.14 -18.42
C MET A 16 -12.67 6.14 -19.54
N LYS A 17 -12.91 7.43 -19.31
CA LYS A 17 -12.34 8.48 -20.16
C LYS A 17 -10.83 8.55 -19.90
N ALA A 18 -10.04 8.16 -20.90
CA ALA A 18 -8.57 8.06 -20.84
C ALA A 18 -7.82 9.34 -20.41
N ASN A 19 -8.49 10.50 -20.34
CA ASN A 19 -7.84 11.77 -20.08
C ASN A 19 -7.94 12.26 -18.63
N ASP A 20 -8.80 11.67 -17.79
CA ASP A 20 -9.06 12.15 -16.42
C ASP A 20 -8.63 11.16 -15.32
N LEU A 21 -8.03 10.03 -15.68
CA LEU A 21 -7.54 9.08 -14.69
C LEU A 21 -6.20 9.57 -14.13
N LEU A 22 -6.27 10.37 -13.06
CA LEU A 22 -5.11 10.79 -12.23
C LEU A 22 -4.21 9.60 -11.84
N LEU A 23 -4.76 8.38 -11.81
CA LEU A 23 -4.06 7.13 -11.52
C LEU A 23 -3.16 6.64 -12.66
N GLU A 24 -3.48 6.90 -13.93
CA GLU A 24 -2.71 6.38 -15.07
C GLU A 24 -1.30 6.99 -15.14
N LYS A 25 -1.17 8.24 -14.68
CA LYS A 25 0.11 8.97 -14.63
C LYS A 25 0.86 8.79 -13.32
N ARG A 26 0.26 8.14 -12.32
CA ARG A 26 0.87 7.93 -11.01
C ARG A 26 1.86 6.77 -11.10
N GLU A 27 3.14 7.06 -10.88
CA GLU A 27 4.16 6.02 -10.77
C GLU A 27 3.88 5.13 -9.55
N LEU A 28 3.86 3.81 -9.76
CA LEU A 28 3.74 2.84 -8.68
C LEU A 28 5.11 2.64 -8.02
N LYS A 29 5.22 3.01 -6.76
CA LYS A 29 6.45 2.88 -5.99
C LYS A 29 6.44 1.63 -5.13
N SER A 30 7.61 1.29 -4.57
CA SER A 30 7.68 0.23 -3.57
C SER A 30 6.86 0.60 -2.34
N ILE A 31 6.37 -0.41 -1.60
CA ILE A 31 5.63 -0.16 -0.35
C ILE A 31 6.45 0.67 0.65
N PHE A 32 7.77 0.53 0.62
CA PHE A 32 8.72 1.28 1.43
C PHE A 32 8.64 2.77 1.13
N GLU A 33 8.67 3.14 -0.15
CA GLU A 33 8.56 4.54 -0.57
C GLU A 33 7.15 5.10 -0.38
N GLU A 34 6.11 4.30 -0.61
CA GLU A 34 4.72 4.68 -0.39
C GLU A 34 4.46 5.05 1.08
N CYS A 35 5.07 4.31 2.02
CA CYS A 35 4.97 4.54 3.47
C CYS A 35 6.06 5.48 4.04
N GLY A 36 7.04 5.88 3.23
CA GLY A 36 8.19 6.69 3.65
C GLY A 36 9.13 5.98 4.63
N ILE A 37 9.28 4.66 4.52
CA ILE A 37 10.13 3.82 5.38
C ILE A 37 11.31 3.28 4.56
N ASN A 38 12.53 3.42 5.07
CA ASN A 38 13.71 2.82 4.45
C ASN A 38 13.90 1.37 4.95
N PRO A 39 14.01 0.37 4.06
CA PRO A 39 14.20 -1.02 4.48
C PRO A 39 15.59 -1.34 5.05
N ALA A 40 16.60 -0.49 4.83
CA ALA A 40 17.98 -0.73 5.28
C ALA A 40 18.14 -0.58 6.81
N PRO A 41 17.79 0.55 7.45
CA PRO A 41 17.76 0.63 8.90
C PRO A 41 16.61 -0.19 9.52
N PRO A 42 16.62 -0.43 10.84
CA PRO A 42 15.52 -1.07 11.54
C PRO A 42 14.20 -0.31 11.29
N ILE A 43 13.17 -1.02 10.80
CA ILE A 43 11.87 -0.42 10.46
C ILE A 43 11.18 0.15 11.70
N ARG A 44 11.35 -0.52 12.85
CA ARG A 44 10.73 -0.16 14.13
C ARG A 44 11.18 1.18 14.70
N GLU A 45 12.36 1.65 14.33
CA GLU A 45 12.93 2.91 14.82
C GLU A 45 12.52 4.12 13.96
N GLN A 46 11.96 3.87 12.77
CA GLN A 46 11.62 4.90 11.81
C GLN A 46 10.20 5.41 12.02
N LYS A 47 10.00 6.73 11.87
CA LYS A 47 8.66 7.33 11.85
C LYS A 47 8.11 7.25 10.41
N PRO A 48 6.94 6.63 10.19
CA PRO A 48 6.32 6.60 8.87
C PRO A 48 6.06 8.01 8.34
N ASN A 49 6.28 8.21 7.04
CA ASN A 49 5.98 9.46 6.35
C ASN A 49 5.40 9.13 4.97
N PRO A 50 4.15 8.62 4.92
CA PRO A 50 3.53 8.20 3.67
C PRO A 50 3.40 9.37 2.68
N LEU A 51 3.37 9.03 1.39
CA LEU A 51 3.11 10.01 0.33
C LEU A 51 1.76 10.70 0.56
N SER A 52 1.63 11.96 0.13
CA SER A 52 0.45 12.78 0.43
C SER A 52 -0.86 12.19 -0.06
N ASP A 53 -0.85 11.58 -1.25
CA ASP A 53 -2.01 10.93 -1.85
C ASP A 53 -2.37 9.59 -1.18
N ARG A 54 -1.36 8.81 -0.81
CA ARG A 54 -1.51 7.60 0.00
C ARG A 54 -2.12 7.94 1.36
N LYS A 55 -1.57 8.94 2.04
CA LYS A 55 -2.06 9.40 3.33
C LYS A 55 -3.51 9.86 3.25
N ALA A 56 -3.89 10.60 2.21
CA ALA A 56 -5.27 11.05 2.05
C ALA A 56 -6.27 9.88 1.98
N LEU A 57 -5.90 8.77 1.32
CA LEU A 57 -6.72 7.56 1.29
C LEU A 57 -6.69 6.80 2.62
N ASP A 58 -5.50 6.64 3.19
CA ASP A 58 -5.30 5.90 4.43
C ASP A 58 -6.02 6.58 5.60
N ASP A 59 -5.99 7.93 5.68
CA ASP A 59 -6.69 8.70 6.71
C ASP A 59 -8.21 8.41 6.69
N ILE A 60 -8.82 8.27 5.50
CA ILE A 60 -10.24 7.91 5.37
C ILE A 60 -10.49 6.49 5.90
N VAL A 61 -9.63 5.54 5.51
CA VAL A 61 -9.77 4.13 5.94
C VAL A 61 -9.54 4.01 7.45
N PHE A 62 -8.54 4.69 7.98
CA PHE A 62 -8.19 4.67 9.40
C PHE A 62 -9.23 5.36 10.27
N ASP A 63 -9.86 6.43 9.79
CA ASP A 63 -10.99 7.09 10.46
C ASP A 63 -12.21 6.14 10.55
N ILE A 64 -12.56 5.47 9.44
CA ILE A 64 -13.63 4.45 9.43
C ILE A 64 -13.34 3.32 10.42
N LEU A 65 -12.07 2.91 10.55
CA LEU A 65 -11.63 1.88 11.48
C LEU A 65 -11.42 2.40 12.92
N GLY A 66 -11.49 3.71 13.15
CA GLY A 66 -11.28 4.33 14.45
C GLY A 66 -9.86 4.19 15.01
N LEU A 67 -8.84 4.12 14.14
CA LEU A 67 -7.45 3.91 14.56
C LEU A 67 -6.82 5.19 15.12
N THR A 68 -6.16 5.07 16.26
CA THR A 68 -5.31 6.14 16.82
C THR A 68 -4.05 6.32 16.00
N GLN A 69 -3.42 7.50 16.06
CA GLN A 69 -2.16 7.76 15.33
C GLN A 69 -1.07 6.71 15.61
N LYS A 70 -1.00 6.21 16.85
CA LYS A 70 -0.04 5.18 17.24
C LYS A 70 -0.31 3.85 16.52
N GLU A 71 -1.58 3.48 16.37
CA GLU A 71 -1.98 2.27 15.64
C GLU A 71 -1.73 2.43 14.16
N GLN A 72 -2.01 3.60 13.57
CA GLN A 72 -1.69 3.89 12.17
C GLN A 72 -0.19 3.75 11.89
N ASP A 73 0.66 4.34 12.74
CA ASP A 73 2.11 4.24 12.62
C ASP A 73 2.57 2.77 12.72
N GLU A 74 1.92 1.99 13.58
CA GLU A 74 2.17 0.56 13.76
C GLU A 74 1.73 -0.27 12.55
N VAL A 75 0.63 0.09 11.88
CA VAL A 75 0.21 -0.54 10.62
C VAL A 75 1.28 -0.37 9.56
N TYR A 76 1.77 0.85 9.33
CA TYR A 76 2.82 1.10 8.33
C TYR A 76 4.09 0.30 8.60
N ARG A 77 4.57 0.31 9.84
CA ARG A 77 5.76 -0.45 10.26
C ARG A 77 5.58 -1.94 10.05
N SER A 78 4.44 -2.49 10.48
CA SER A 78 4.15 -3.92 10.40
C SER A 78 4.04 -4.40 8.94
N VAL A 79 3.41 -3.61 8.07
CA VAL A 79 3.31 -3.93 6.63
C VAL A 79 4.69 -3.93 5.98
N CYS A 80 5.50 -2.89 6.21
CA CYS A 80 6.86 -2.83 5.66
C CYS A 80 7.75 -3.96 6.19
N GLU A 81 7.65 -4.31 7.48
CA GLU A 81 8.41 -5.40 8.09
C GLU A 81 8.00 -6.76 7.50
N LEU A 82 6.70 -7.00 7.32
CA LEU A 82 6.21 -8.21 6.66
C LEU A 82 6.77 -8.36 5.24
N VAL A 83 6.75 -7.28 4.45
CA VAL A 83 7.26 -7.29 3.07
C VAL A 83 8.78 -7.48 3.05
N LYS A 84 9.52 -6.81 3.95
CA LYS A 84 10.97 -7.01 4.09
C LYS A 84 11.30 -8.47 4.38
N ASN A 85 10.64 -9.07 5.36
CA ASN A 85 10.86 -10.48 5.73
C ASN A 85 10.56 -11.43 4.57
N ARG A 86 9.49 -11.18 3.80
CA ARG A 86 9.17 -11.98 2.60
C ARG A 86 10.26 -11.87 1.53
N LEU A 87 10.79 -10.68 1.27
CA LEU A 87 11.85 -10.45 0.29
C LEU A 87 13.17 -11.08 0.71
N GLU A 88 13.52 -11.01 1.99
CA GLU A 88 14.72 -11.65 2.54
C GLU A 88 14.63 -13.17 2.47
N ASN A 89 13.48 -13.73 2.85
CA ASN A 89 13.24 -15.17 2.73
C ASN A 89 13.34 -15.64 1.28
N ALA A 90 12.72 -14.92 0.34
CA ALA A 90 12.79 -15.25 -1.08
C ALA A 90 14.23 -15.23 -1.64
N ARG A 91 15.13 -14.40 -1.08
CA ARG A 91 16.55 -14.37 -1.44
C ARG A 91 17.36 -15.50 -0.79
N SER A 92 16.91 -15.99 0.38
CA SER A 92 17.59 -17.05 1.13
C SER A 92 17.34 -18.46 0.59
N VAL A 93 16.25 -18.66 -0.13
CA VAL A 93 15.94 -19.93 -0.80
C VAL A 93 16.74 -19.99 -2.10
N LYS A 94 17.80 -20.81 -2.10
CA LYS A 94 18.54 -21.22 -3.32
C LYS A 94 17.85 -22.38 -4.02
#